data_AF-A0A6I9S6T1-F1
#
_entry.id   AF-A0A6I9S6T1-F1
#
_cell.length_a   1.000
_cell.length_b   1.000
_cell.length_c   1.000
_cell.angle_alpha   90.00
_cell.angle_beta   90.00
_cell.angle_gamma   90.00
#
_symmetry.space_group_name_H-M   'P 1'
#
loop_
_entity.id
_entity.type
_entity.pdbx_description
1 polymer ?
#
loop_
_entity_poly.entity_id
_entity_poly.type
_entity_poly.pdbx_seq_one_letter_code
_entity_poly.pdbx_strand_id
1 'polypeptide(L)'
;MGCRFSKTPVVVSSSNIDVRARHEETYRLLAELRSIDIASWPPPALMLDEYSSLVGTPELKEATSKNPALLSFINDHIDHTINTLRSLNGVKGHLDKAQVILSTIRRALECFEKDNAKGNDKKKKKKKSAKKYSKGIDKLIKETRAVGKPFVGLNTDKLRSACERLRALLAALHRGDQVLEKRRTSVKKCKKAWHIIYMAGTVAVLACSVILAAVAAPAAAIAGITASATAMNAVEPWINSLWDGREGSLQDRKDIIAAMQRKSGLLVRELETVCSIIENLKIDMDVVLKVVDSAISGEEDGEKIGIENIMAKTGELGLRIDSLNEKLDLLGGGIRKETAELLEIILKTPRFQSNCVFCTT
;
A
#
# COMPACT_ATOMS: atom_id res chain seq x y z
N MET A 1 -16.89 -7.86 42.06
CA MET A 1 -16.00 -6.97 41.28
C MET A 1 -16.50 -6.96 39.84
N GLY A 2 -17.36 -5.99 39.51
CA GLY A 2 -18.04 -5.95 38.22
C GLY A 2 -17.15 -5.35 37.12
N CYS A 3 -16.96 -6.08 36.03
CA CYS A 3 -16.56 -5.47 34.76
C CYS A 3 -17.68 -4.51 34.34
N ARG A 4 -17.53 -3.22 34.61
CA ARG A 4 -18.38 -2.19 34.01
C ARG A 4 -18.16 -2.23 32.51
N PHE A 5 -19.09 -2.82 31.78
CA PHE A 5 -19.34 -2.49 30.38
C PHE A 5 -19.99 -1.10 30.34
N SER A 6 -19.20 -0.04 30.55
CA SER A 6 -19.66 1.33 30.34
C SER A 6 -19.29 1.78 28.93
N LYS A 7 -20.33 1.86 28.11
CA LYS A 7 -20.62 2.71 26.94
C LYS A 7 -21.13 1.84 25.81
N THR A 8 -22.44 1.99 25.61
CA THR A 8 -23.20 1.72 24.39
C THR A 8 -22.33 1.37 23.19
N PRO A 9 -22.46 0.19 22.58
CA PRO A 9 -22.09 0.10 21.19
C PRO A 9 -22.95 1.14 20.47
N VAL A 10 -22.31 2.09 19.78
CA VAL A 10 -22.97 2.72 18.64
C VAL A 10 -23.24 1.55 17.71
N VAL A 11 -24.44 0.99 17.79
CA VAL A 11 -24.97 0.09 16.78
C VAL A 11 -25.15 1.00 15.58
N VAL A 12 -24.08 1.13 14.79
CA VAL A 12 -24.22 1.55 13.40
C VAL A 12 -25.00 0.41 12.76
N SER A 13 -26.32 0.55 12.76
CA SER A 13 -27.22 -0.29 12.00
C SER A 13 -26.95 0.01 10.54
N SER A 14 -25.84 -0.53 10.00
CA SER A 14 -25.57 -0.47 8.57
C SER A 14 -26.63 -1.30 7.90
N SER A 15 -27.60 -0.63 7.29
CA SER A 15 -28.64 -1.28 6.51
C SER A 15 -28.02 -2.22 5.47
N ASN A 16 -28.72 -3.30 5.11
CA ASN A 16 -28.26 -4.21 4.05
C ASN A 16 -27.99 -3.50 2.71
N ILE A 17 -28.56 -2.31 2.51
CA ILE A 17 -28.35 -1.43 1.35
C ILE A 17 -26.95 -0.80 1.40
N ASP A 18 -26.50 -0.34 2.57
CA ASP A 18 -25.16 0.27 2.80
C ASP A 18 -24.03 -0.78 2.70
N VAL A 19 -24.30 -2.02 3.11
CA VAL A 19 -23.34 -3.13 2.91
C VAL A 19 -23.21 -3.50 1.43
N ARG A 20 -24.33 -3.57 0.69
CA ARG A 20 -24.32 -3.86 -0.75
C ARG A 20 -23.59 -2.79 -1.55
N ALA A 21 -23.86 -1.51 -1.28
CA ALA A 21 -23.19 -0.40 -1.96
C ALA A 21 -21.67 -0.43 -1.76
N ARG A 22 -21.20 -0.79 -0.55
CA ARG A 22 -19.76 -0.91 -0.27
C ARG A 22 -19.07 -2.07 -0.97
N HIS A 23 -19.78 -3.17 -1.24
CA HIS A 23 -19.24 -4.27 -2.04
C HIS A 23 -19.13 -3.88 -3.51
N GLU A 24 -20.14 -3.19 -4.05
CA GLU A 24 -20.10 -2.67 -5.42
C GLU A 24 -18.92 -1.72 -5.62
N GLU A 25 -18.66 -0.87 -4.61
CA GLU A 25 -17.49 -0.01 -4.59
C GLU A 25 -16.18 -0.79 -4.57
N THR A 26 -16.09 -1.87 -3.78
CA THR A 26 -14.91 -2.76 -3.81
C THR A 26 -14.69 -3.30 -5.22
N TYR A 27 -15.73 -3.80 -5.88
CA TYR A 27 -15.63 -4.33 -7.24
C TYR A 27 -15.20 -3.27 -8.25
N ARG A 28 -15.75 -2.06 -8.14
CA ARG A 28 -15.39 -0.92 -8.96
C ARG A 28 -13.90 -0.57 -8.79
N LEU A 29 -13.43 -0.46 -7.55
CA LEU A 29 -12.03 -0.15 -7.26
C LEU A 29 -11.09 -1.26 -7.76
N LEU A 30 -11.48 -2.52 -7.66
CA LEU A 30 -10.66 -3.63 -8.17
C LEU A 30 -10.59 -3.67 -9.69
N ALA A 31 -11.71 -3.40 -10.36
CA ALA A 31 -11.73 -3.23 -11.81
C ALA A 31 -10.86 -2.03 -12.21
N GLU A 32 -10.90 -0.94 -11.46
CA GLU A 32 -10.07 0.24 -11.70
C GLU A 32 -8.58 -0.09 -11.51
N LEU A 33 -8.21 -0.78 -10.43
CA LEU A 33 -6.85 -1.26 -10.18
C LEU A 33 -6.33 -2.14 -11.32
N ARG A 34 -7.19 -2.97 -11.93
CA ARG A 34 -6.89 -3.78 -13.12
C ARG A 34 -6.76 -2.93 -14.38
N SER A 35 -7.59 -1.90 -14.52
CA SER A 35 -7.64 -1.02 -15.70
C SER A 35 -6.48 -0.03 -15.77
N ILE A 36 -5.71 0.14 -14.69
CA ILE A 36 -4.46 0.89 -14.72
C ILE A 36 -3.52 0.10 -15.63
N ASP A 37 -3.57 0.48 -16.92
CA ASP A 37 -2.83 -0.11 -18.03
C ASP A 37 -1.33 0.07 -17.83
N ILE A 38 -0.61 -1.02 -18.04
CA ILE A 38 0.80 -1.14 -17.75
C ILE A 38 1.43 -1.99 -18.85
N ALA A 39 1.56 -1.42 -20.04
CA ALA A 39 2.35 -2.04 -21.08
C ALA A 39 3.86 -2.16 -20.70
N SER A 40 4.32 -1.49 -19.64
CA SER A 40 5.75 -1.39 -19.29
C SER A 40 6.22 -2.14 -18.05
N TRP A 41 5.34 -2.52 -17.12
CA TRP A 41 5.75 -3.21 -15.88
C TRP A 41 5.55 -4.71 -16.07
N PRO A 42 6.50 -5.55 -15.62
CA PRO A 42 6.32 -6.99 -15.71
C PRO A 42 5.03 -7.36 -14.98
N PRO A 43 4.10 -8.09 -15.63
CA PRO A 43 2.96 -8.63 -14.92
C PRO A 43 3.52 -9.49 -13.77
N PRO A 44 3.07 -9.31 -12.52
CA PRO A 44 3.42 -10.23 -11.46
C PRO A 44 2.99 -11.62 -11.95
N ALA A 45 3.97 -12.47 -12.24
CA ALA A 45 3.81 -13.60 -13.15
C ALA A 45 2.79 -14.67 -12.71
N LEU A 46 2.11 -14.53 -11.56
CA LEU A 46 1.27 -15.58 -10.99
C LEU A 46 0.14 -15.08 -10.05
N MET A 47 -0.53 -13.93 -10.25
CA MET A 47 -1.62 -13.58 -9.30
C MET A 47 -2.90 -12.94 -9.83
N LEU A 48 -2.92 -12.23 -10.96
CA LEU A 48 -4.14 -11.47 -11.34
C LEU A 48 -5.23 -12.32 -12.02
N ASP A 49 -4.89 -13.43 -12.67
CA ASP A 49 -5.90 -14.33 -13.24
C ASP A 49 -6.56 -15.21 -12.16
N GLU A 50 -5.81 -15.62 -11.14
CA GLU A 50 -6.33 -16.28 -9.92
C GLU A 50 -7.13 -15.27 -9.06
N TYR A 51 -6.78 -13.99 -9.11
CA TYR A 51 -7.55 -12.92 -8.49
C TYR A 51 -8.95 -12.77 -9.13
N SER A 52 -9.08 -12.93 -10.45
CA SER A 52 -10.36 -12.82 -11.15
C SER A 52 -11.34 -13.95 -10.80
N SER A 53 -10.86 -15.10 -10.32
CA SER A 53 -11.70 -16.16 -9.76
C SER A 53 -12.09 -15.89 -8.30
N LEU A 54 -11.22 -15.22 -7.53
CA LEU A 54 -11.40 -14.89 -6.11
C LEU A 54 -12.35 -13.70 -5.86
N VAL A 55 -12.35 -12.71 -6.74
CA VAL A 55 -13.17 -11.49 -6.60
C VAL A 55 -14.67 -11.82 -6.65
N GLY A 56 -15.09 -12.86 -7.36
CA GLY A 56 -16.47 -13.32 -7.38
C GLY A 56 -16.86 -14.31 -6.27
N THR A 57 -15.95 -14.69 -5.37
CA THR A 57 -16.26 -15.81 -4.47
C THR A 57 -17.27 -15.42 -3.39
N PRO A 58 -18.21 -16.32 -3.05
CA PRO A 58 -19.10 -16.14 -1.91
C PRO A 58 -18.32 -15.92 -0.60
N GLU A 59 -17.06 -16.35 -0.54
CA GLU A 59 -16.15 -16.26 0.61
C GLU A 59 -15.74 -14.83 0.94
N LEU A 60 -15.40 -14.00 -0.05
CA LEU A 60 -15.08 -12.58 0.17
C LEU A 60 -16.31 -11.86 0.73
N LYS A 61 -17.45 -12.05 0.05
CA LYS A 61 -18.75 -11.47 0.41
C LYS A 61 -19.20 -11.89 1.81
N GLU A 62 -18.94 -13.14 2.20
CA GLU A 62 -19.25 -13.64 3.52
C GLU A 62 -18.36 -13.03 4.60
N ALA A 63 -17.04 -12.97 4.36
CA ALA A 63 -16.07 -12.39 5.30
C ALA A 63 -16.28 -10.88 5.53
N THR A 64 -16.67 -10.15 4.49
CA THR A 64 -16.92 -8.70 4.54
C THR A 64 -18.31 -8.34 5.05
N SER A 65 -19.34 -9.17 4.79
CA SER A 65 -20.70 -8.95 5.34
C SER A 65 -20.73 -9.00 6.88
N LYS A 66 -19.86 -9.81 7.48
CA LYS A 66 -19.76 -9.98 8.94
C LYS A 66 -18.97 -8.86 9.63
N ASN A 67 -18.27 -8.00 8.89
CA ASN A 67 -17.47 -6.93 9.45
C ASN A 67 -17.38 -5.70 8.52
N PRO A 68 -18.37 -4.78 8.57
CA PRO A 68 -18.41 -3.61 7.70
C PRO A 68 -17.20 -2.66 7.89
N ALA A 69 -16.57 -2.66 9.07
CA ALA A 69 -15.37 -1.88 9.34
C ALA A 69 -14.14 -2.41 8.59
N LEU A 70 -14.03 -3.74 8.40
CA LEU A 70 -12.97 -4.34 7.59
C LEU A 70 -13.17 -4.01 6.11
N LEU A 71 -14.41 -4.06 5.62
CA LEU A 71 -14.73 -3.73 4.22
C LEU A 71 -14.40 -2.26 3.89
N SER A 72 -14.80 -1.32 4.75
CA SER A 72 -14.43 0.10 4.59
C SER A 72 -12.92 0.27 4.50
N PHE A 73 -12.19 -0.40 5.37
CA PHE A 73 -10.73 -0.31 5.43
C PHE A 73 -10.05 -0.90 4.18
N ILE A 74 -10.56 -2.00 3.65
CA ILE A 74 -10.09 -2.58 2.37
C ILE A 74 -10.32 -1.58 1.23
N ASN A 75 -11.51 -0.97 1.15
CA ASN A 75 -11.81 0.03 0.13
C ASN A 75 -10.87 1.23 0.22
N ASP A 76 -10.66 1.78 1.42
CA ASP A 76 -9.74 2.89 1.65
C ASP A 76 -8.30 2.53 1.22
N HIS A 77 -7.87 1.28 1.46
CA HIS A 77 -6.56 0.80 1.05
C HIS A 77 -6.45 0.66 -0.47
N ILE A 78 -7.44 0.08 -1.14
CA ILE A 78 -7.43 -0.09 -2.61
C ILE A 78 -7.47 1.27 -3.31
N ASP A 79 -8.34 2.19 -2.87
CA ASP A 79 -8.41 3.55 -3.40
C ASP A 79 -7.07 4.28 -3.22
N HIS A 80 -6.44 4.12 -2.06
CA HIS A 80 -5.11 4.65 -1.82
C HIS A 80 -4.06 4.07 -2.79
N THR A 81 -4.08 2.75 -3.01
CA THR A 81 -3.19 2.06 -3.95
C THR A 81 -3.38 2.57 -5.39
N ILE A 82 -4.62 2.69 -5.86
CA ILE A 82 -4.96 3.22 -7.19
C ILE A 82 -4.40 4.63 -7.37
N ASN A 83 -4.62 5.50 -6.38
CA ASN A 83 -4.18 6.88 -6.42
C ASN A 83 -2.65 7.00 -6.44
N THR A 84 -1.95 6.15 -5.68
CA THR A 84 -0.50 6.09 -5.67
C THR A 84 0.04 5.60 -7.01
N LEU A 85 -0.48 4.49 -7.55
CA LEU A 85 -0.08 3.95 -8.86
C LEU A 85 -0.30 4.94 -10.00
N ARG A 86 -1.44 5.66 -10.00
CA ARG A 86 -1.73 6.73 -10.97
C ARG A 86 -0.71 7.86 -10.88
N SER A 87 -0.31 8.23 -9.66
CA SER A 87 0.70 9.27 -9.44
C SER A 87 2.07 8.82 -9.95
N LEU A 88 2.48 7.58 -9.69
CA LEU A 88 3.71 6.99 -10.23
C LEU A 88 3.71 6.94 -11.76
N ASN A 89 2.60 6.54 -12.38
CA ASN A 89 2.47 6.53 -13.84
C ASN A 89 2.57 7.95 -14.43
N GLY A 90 1.99 8.94 -13.74
CA GLY A 90 2.15 10.35 -14.09
C GLY A 90 3.61 10.78 -14.08
N VAL A 91 4.37 10.43 -13.04
CA VAL A 91 5.82 10.69 -12.97
C VAL A 91 6.55 10.01 -14.12
N LYS A 92 6.28 8.74 -14.40
CA LYS A 92 6.91 7.99 -15.49
C LYS A 92 6.74 8.69 -16.84
N GLY A 93 5.52 9.15 -17.15
CA GLY A 93 5.27 9.92 -18.37
C GLY A 93 6.06 11.24 -18.48
N HIS A 94 6.46 11.84 -17.36
CA HIS A 94 7.36 13.01 -17.37
C HIS A 94 8.83 12.61 -17.53
N LEU A 95 9.24 11.46 -16.99
CA LEU A 95 10.58 10.91 -17.18
C LEU A 95 10.83 10.49 -18.63
N ASP A 96 9.85 9.86 -19.28
CA ASP A 96 9.95 9.49 -20.69
C ASP A 96 10.12 10.74 -21.58
N LYS A 97 9.38 11.82 -21.28
CA LYS A 97 9.57 13.12 -21.94
C LYS A 97 10.98 13.69 -21.71
N ALA A 98 11.49 13.62 -20.47
CA ALA A 98 12.84 14.05 -20.16
C ALA A 98 13.89 13.26 -20.95
N GLN A 99 13.72 11.95 -21.06
CA GLN A 99 14.61 11.07 -21.81
C GLN A 99 14.60 11.37 -23.31
N VAL A 100 13.43 11.66 -23.90
CA VAL A 100 13.30 12.09 -25.30
C VAL A 100 14.07 13.40 -25.54
N ILE A 101 13.95 14.37 -24.62
CA ILE A 101 14.66 15.65 -24.70
C ILE A 101 16.18 15.46 -24.58
N LEU A 102 16.66 14.70 -23.59
CA LEU A 102 18.09 14.44 -23.43
C LEU A 102 18.68 13.66 -24.62
N SER A 103 17.95 12.68 -25.16
CA SER A 103 18.35 11.95 -26.37
C SER A 103 18.44 12.87 -27.59
N THR A 104 17.56 13.86 -27.66
CA THR A 104 17.57 14.88 -28.73
C THR A 104 18.79 15.80 -28.60
N ILE A 105 19.10 16.26 -27.38
CA ILE A 105 20.30 17.06 -27.08
C ILE A 105 21.58 16.26 -27.38
N ARG A 106 21.66 15.00 -26.95
CA ARG A 106 22.83 14.15 -27.20
C ARG A 106 23.08 13.96 -28.70
N ARG A 107 22.04 13.61 -29.46
CA ARG A 107 22.09 13.45 -30.93
C ARG A 107 22.59 14.72 -31.62
N ALA A 108 22.20 15.90 -31.11
CA ALA A 108 22.69 17.19 -31.60
C ALA A 108 24.20 17.36 -31.45
N LEU A 109 24.70 17.10 -30.25
CA LEU A 109 26.10 17.31 -29.89
C LEU A 109 26.98 16.35 -30.70
N GLU A 110 26.56 15.10 -30.89
CA GLU A 110 27.25 14.12 -31.75
C GLU A 110 27.31 14.56 -33.23
N CYS A 111 26.24 15.18 -33.76
CA CYS A 111 26.24 15.73 -35.12
C CYS A 111 27.24 16.87 -35.27
N PHE A 112 27.40 17.71 -34.25
CA PHE A 112 28.38 18.80 -34.24
C PHE A 112 29.82 18.28 -34.25
N GLU A 113 30.16 17.30 -33.42
CA GLU A 113 31.50 16.71 -33.37
C GLU A 113 31.90 16.07 -34.72
N LYS A 114 30.99 15.31 -35.33
CA LYS A 114 31.22 14.68 -36.65
C LYS A 114 31.48 15.71 -37.76
N ASP A 115 30.79 16.84 -37.74
CA ASP A 115 30.99 17.93 -38.70
C ASP A 115 32.33 18.67 -38.46
N ASN A 116 32.81 18.73 -37.22
CA ASN A 116 34.11 19.31 -36.88
C ASN A 116 35.29 18.40 -37.25
N ALA A 117 35.14 17.07 -37.15
CA ALA A 117 36.19 16.10 -37.47
C ALA A 117 36.55 16.00 -38.98
N LYS A 118 35.61 16.28 -39.89
CA LYS A 118 35.75 15.99 -41.35
C LYS A 118 36.33 17.12 -42.24
N GLY A 119 37.40 17.83 -41.87
CA GLY A 119 37.98 18.77 -42.85
C GLY A 119 39.28 19.52 -42.50
N ASN A 120 40.18 19.60 -43.47
CA ASN A 120 41.56 20.08 -43.33
C ASN A 120 41.79 21.58 -43.54
N ASP A 121 40.75 22.43 -43.63
CA ASP A 121 40.92 23.83 -44.06
C ASP A 121 40.41 24.86 -43.03
N LYS A 122 41.32 25.56 -42.33
CA LYS A 122 41.05 26.17 -41.00
C LYS A 122 40.22 27.47 -41.00
N LYS A 123 40.23 28.30 -42.06
CA LYS A 123 39.61 29.65 -42.05
C LYS A 123 38.22 29.74 -42.69
N LYS A 124 37.98 29.06 -43.82
CA LYS A 124 36.63 28.97 -44.45
C LYS A 124 35.69 28.05 -43.67
N LYS A 125 36.23 27.14 -42.87
CA LYS A 125 35.48 26.14 -42.07
C LYS A 125 34.82 26.75 -40.84
N LYS A 126 35.48 27.65 -40.08
CA LYS A 126 34.92 28.24 -38.83
C LYS A 126 33.56 28.93 -39.04
N LYS A 127 33.40 29.68 -40.14
CA LYS A 127 32.15 30.40 -40.47
C LYS A 127 31.06 29.48 -41.03
N LYS A 128 31.43 28.40 -41.74
CA LYS A 128 30.48 27.44 -42.35
C LYS A 128 30.02 26.37 -41.34
N SER A 129 30.90 25.93 -40.44
CA SER A 129 30.57 25.04 -39.32
C SER A 129 29.72 25.76 -38.27
N ALA A 130 30.04 27.01 -37.92
CA ALA A 130 29.20 27.82 -37.01
C ALA A 130 27.78 28.05 -37.58
N LYS A 131 27.65 28.36 -38.88
CA LYS A 131 26.33 28.54 -39.51
C LYS A 131 25.53 27.23 -39.56
N LYS A 132 26.17 26.10 -39.82
CA LYS A 132 25.52 24.78 -39.85
C LYS A 132 25.18 24.28 -38.43
N TYR A 133 26.03 24.59 -37.45
CA TYR A 133 25.79 24.39 -36.03
C TYR A 133 24.56 25.18 -35.55
N SER A 134 24.52 26.49 -35.83
CA SER A 134 23.36 27.33 -35.49
C SER A 134 22.06 26.81 -36.12
N LYS A 135 22.10 26.30 -37.36
CA LYS A 135 20.92 25.75 -38.05
C LYS A 135 20.49 24.39 -37.48
N GLY A 136 21.44 23.54 -37.08
CA GLY A 136 21.16 22.29 -36.40
C GLY A 136 20.51 22.55 -35.04
N ILE A 137 21.11 23.44 -34.27
CA ILE A 137 20.60 23.97 -33.00
C ILE A 137 19.20 24.58 -33.14
N ASP A 138 18.95 25.43 -34.14
CA ASP A 138 17.64 26.05 -34.36
C ASP A 138 16.55 25.00 -34.63
N LYS A 139 16.91 23.95 -35.37
CA LYS A 139 16.01 22.82 -35.62
C LYS A 139 15.73 22.03 -34.34
N LEU A 140 16.75 21.85 -33.49
CA LEU A 140 16.64 21.17 -32.21
C LEU A 140 15.77 21.94 -31.22
N ILE A 141 15.90 23.26 -31.15
CA ILE A 141 15.04 24.11 -30.32
C ILE A 141 13.59 23.98 -30.76
N LYS A 142 13.32 23.89 -32.06
CA LYS A 142 11.96 23.64 -32.55
C LYS A 142 11.46 22.25 -32.13
N GLU A 143 12.30 21.21 -32.21
CA GLU A 143 11.96 19.86 -31.76
C GLU A 143 11.76 19.79 -30.22
N THR A 144 12.63 20.39 -29.41
CA THR A 144 12.51 20.40 -27.94
C THR A 144 11.40 21.32 -27.45
N ARG A 145 11.17 22.48 -28.08
CA ARG A 145 10.00 23.34 -27.78
C ARG A 145 8.69 22.68 -28.20
N ALA A 146 8.68 21.86 -29.25
CA ALA A 146 7.51 21.09 -29.65
C ALA A 146 7.17 20.00 -28.61
N VAL A 147 8.18 19.37 -27.99
CA VAL A 147 7.98 18.42 -26.88
C VAL A 147 7.59 19.15 -25.58
N GLY A 148 8.00 20.41 -25.42
CA GLY A 148 7.76 21.22 -24.23
C GLY A 148 8.78 20.95 -23.13
N LYS A 149 8.66 21.63 -21.98
CA LYS A 149 9.54 21.36 -20.83
C LYS A 149 9.16 20.02 -20.19
N PRO A 150 10.14 19.17 -19.83
CA PRO A 150 9.87 17.77 -19.43
C PRO A 150 9.02 17.64 -18.17
N PHE A 151 9.18 18.56 -17.23
CA PHE A 151 8.45 18.57 -15.95
C PHE A 151 7.37 19.64 -15.87
N VAL A 152 6.98 20.28 -16.99
CA VAL A 152 5.83 21.20 -16.95
C VAL A 152 4.55 20.43 -16.65
N GLY A 153 3.83 20.87 -15.62
CA GLY A 153 2.64 20.20 -15.12
C GLY A 153 2.89 19.02 -14.18
N LEU A 154 4.15 18.64 -13.94
CA LEU A 154 4.48 17.66 -12.90
C LEU A 154 4.22 18.30 -11.54
N ASN A 155 3.11 17.90 -10.91
CA ASN A 155 2.77 18.32 -9.57
C ASN A 155 3.27 17.29 -8.55
N THR A 156 4.45 17.52 -7.98
CA THR A 156 5.01 16.67 -6.91
C THR A 156 4.14 16.70 -5.65
N ASP A 157 3.26 17.69 -5.49
CA ASP A 157 2.31 17.74 -4.38
C ASP A 157 1.31 16.58 -4.42
N LYS A 158 0.98 16.02 -5.59
CA LYS A 158 0.13 14.82 -5.69
C LYS A 158 0.82 13.60 -5.07
N LEU A 159 2.11 13.43 -5.36
CA LEU A 159 2.91 12.33 -4.81
C LEU A 159 3.14 12.54 -3.30
N ARG A 160 3.41 13.78 -2.89
CA ARG A 160 3.54 14.15 -1.47
C ARG A 160 2.24 13.93 -0.69
N SER A 161 1.10 14.31 -1.27
CA SER A 161 -0.23 14.03 -0.74
C SER A 161 -0.51 12.53 -0.63
N ALA A 162 -0.05 11.73 -1.59
CA ALA A 162 -0.13 10.27 -1.48
C ALA A 162 0.73 9.78 -0.30
N CYS A 163 1.95 10.27 -0.11
CA CYS A 163 2.77 9.93 1.06
C CYS A 163 2.10 10.34 2.39
N GLU A 164 1.49 11.53 2.46
CA GLU A 164 0.76 11.99 3.65
C GLU A 164 -0.45 11.12 3.95
N ARG A 165 -1.24 10.77 2.93
CA ARG A 165 -2.35 9.83 3.08
C ARG A 165 -1.89 8.47 3.55
N LEU A 166 -0.78 7.95 3.01
CA LEU A 166 -0.22 6.66 3.45
C LEU A 166 0.27 6.72 4.91
N ARG A 167 0.91 7.83 5.33
CA ARG A 167 1.29 8.05 6.73
C ARG A 167 0.08 8.14 7.66
N ALA A 168 -0.99 8.81 7.22
CA ALA A 168 -2.22 8.90 7.99
C ALA A 168 -2.89 7.52 8.16
N LEU A 169 -2.91 6.71 7.10
CA LEU A 169 -3.38 5.33 7.12
C LEU A 169 -2.52 4.47 8.06
N LEU A 170 -1.19 4.58 7.99
CA LEU A 170 -0.26 3.89 8.86
C LEU A 170 -0.47 4.26 10.34
N ALA A 171 -0.69 5.55 10.63
CA ALA A 171 -1.01 6.02 11.98
C ALA A 171 -2.36 5.49 12.47
N ALA A 172 -3.37 5.41 11.59
CA ALA A 172 -4.66 4.81 11.91
C ALA A 172 -4.52 3.30 12.20
N LEU A 173 -3.72 2.59 11.41
CA LEU A 173 -3.37 1.19 11.64
C LEU A 173 -2.67 0.99 12.97
N HIS A 174 -1.72 1.86 13.33
CA HIS A 174 -1.01 1.79 14.61
C HIS A 174 -1.95 2.00 15.79
N ARG A 175 -2.87 2.97 15.68
CA ARG A 175 -3.94 3.15 16.68
C ARG A 175 -4.84 1.92 16.76
N GLY A 176 -5.19 1.32 15.63
CA GLY A 176 -5.99 0.09 15.56
C GLY A 176 -5.32 -1.08 16.29
N ASP A 177 -4.02 -1.31 16.04
CA ASP A 177 -3.23 -2.35 16.70
C ASP A 177 -3.25 -2.20 18.23
N GLN A 178 -3.00 -0.98 18.73
CA GLN A 178 -3.05 -0.70 20.16
C GLN A 178 -4.43 -0.96 20.79
N VAL A 179 -5.51 -0.65 20.06
CA VAL A 179 -6.88 -0.93 20.51
C VAL A 179 -7.14 -2.44 20.55
N LEU A 180 -6.68 -3.19 19.54
CA LEU A 180 -6.82 -4.64 19.52
C LEU A 180 -6.02 -5.31 20.65
N GLU A 181 -4.82 -4.83 20.96
CA GLU A 181 -4.03 -5.30 22.11
C GLU A 181 -4.73 -5.05 23.44
N LYS A 182 -5.31 -3.86 23.65
CA LYS A 182 -6.13 -3.57 24.83
C LYS A 182 -7.35 -4.51 24.94
N ARG A 183 -8.02 -4.80 23.82
CA ARG A 183 -9.15 -5.74 23.79
C ARG A 183 -8.71 -7.16 24.10
N ARG A 184 -7.61 -7.62 23.51
CA ARG A 184 -7.07 -8.96 23.75
C ARG A 184 -6.65 -9.16 25.20
N THR A 185 -5.95 -8.19 25.78
CA THR A 185 -5.58 -8.24 27.20
C THR A 185 -6.81 -8.23 28.12
N SER A 186 -7.87 -7.49 27.76
CA SER A 186 -9.15 -7.54 28.47
C SER A 186 -9.83 -8.92 28.36
N VAL A 187 -9.81 -9.54 27.18
CA VAL A 187 -10.34 -10.89 26.96
C VAL A 187 -9.59 -11.91 27.80
N LYS A 188 -8.26 -11.87 27.83
CA LYS A 188 -7.43 -12.72 28.70
C LYS A 188 -7.76 -12.54 30.18
N LYS A 189 -7.98 -11.30 30.63
CA LYS A 189 -8.40 -11.02 32.01
C LYS A 189 -9.80 -11.59 32.29
N CYS A 190 -10.72 -11.49 31.35
CA CYS A 190 -12.07 -12.04 31.51
C CYS A 190 -12.07 -13.58 31.53
N LYS A 191 -11.28 -14.24 30.68
CA LYS A 191 -11.07 -15.69 30.71
C LYS A 191 -10.55 -16.15 32.08
N LYS A 192 -9.57 -15.42 32.64
CA LYS A 192 -9.05 -15.69 34.00
C LYS A 192 -10.12 -15.51 35.09
N ALA A 193 -10.91 -14.44 35.03
CA ALA A 193 -11.98 -14.20 35.99
C ALA A 193 -13.05 -15.31 35.94
N TRP A 194 -13.44 -15.73 34.74
CA TRP A 194 -14.37 -16.84 34.54
C TRP A 194 -13.84 -18.16 35.09
N HIS A 195 -12.57 -18.46 34.86
CA HIS A 195 -11.94 -19.67 35.40
C HIS A 195 -11.95 -19.68 36.94
N ILE A 196 -11.72 -18.52 37.58
CA ILE A 196 -11.80 -18.39 39.05
C ILE A 196 -13.23 -18.62 39.54
N ILE A 197 -14.24 -18.03 38.89
CA ILE A 197 -15.65 -18.21 39.25
C ILE A 197 -16.06 -19.68 39.08
N TYR A 198 -15.64 -20.31 37.98
CA TYR A 198 -15.90 -21.72 37.72
C TYR A 198 -15.31 -22.61 38.81
N MET A 199 -14.03 -22.40 39.17
CA MET A 199 -13.37 -23.14 40.25
C MET A 199 -14.00 -22.89 41.63
N ALA A 200 -14.45 -21.68 41.93
CA ALA A 200 -15.14 -21.40 43.19
C ALA A 200 -16.51 -22.10 43.25
N GLY A 201 -17.26 -22.09 42.13
CA GLY A 201 -18.53 -22.79 42.00
C GLY A 201 -18.39 -24.30 42.14
N THR A 202 -17.35 -24.88 41.53
CA THR A 202 -17.09 -26.33 41.63
C THR A 202 -16.81 -26.76 43.07
N VAL A 203 -15.99 -26.00 43.80
CA VAL A 203 -15.72 -26.25 45.24
C VAL A 203 -16.99 -26.12 46.09
N ALA A 204 -17.85 -25.11 45.82
CA ALA A 204 -19.09 -24.93 46.57
C ALA A 204 -20.07 -26.10 46.35
N VAL A 205 -20.22 -26.59 45.11
CA VAL A 205 -21.05 -27.76 44.79
C VAL A 205 -20.53 -29.02 45.49
N LEU A 206 -19.20 -29.22 45.50
CA LEU A 206 -18.58 -30.34 46.21
C LEU A 206 -18.86 -30.28 47.72
N ALA A 207 -18.72 -29.11 48.34
CA ALA A 207 -19.01 -28.93 49.77
C ALA A 207 -20.49 -29.19 50.10
N CYS A 208 -21.43 -28.66 49.28
CA CYS A 208 -22.86 -28.93 49.44
C CYS A 208 -23.20 -30.41 49.29
N SER A 209 -22.53 -31.13 48.38
CA SER A 209 -22.76 -32.57 48.19
C SER A 209 -22.35 -33.39 49.42
N VAL A 210 -21.28 -33.02 50.12
CA VAL A 210 -20.84 -33.71 51.35
C VAL A 210 -21.90 -33.56 52.44
N ILE A 211 -22.48 -32.36 52.58
CA ILE A 211 -23.53 -32.09 53.57
C ILE A 211 -24.80 -32.87 53.23
N LEU A 212 -25.22 -32.90 51.95
CA LEU A 212 -26.38 -33.69 51.53
C LEU A 212 -26.21 -35.18 51.81
N ALA A 213 -25.02 -35.75 51.59
CA ALA A 213 -24.76 -37.17 51.87
C ALA A 213 -24.88 -37.52 53.36
N ALA A 214 -24.62 -36.55 54.25
CA ALA A 214 -24.72 -36.74 55.69
C ALA A 214 -26.17 -36.62 56.21
N VAL A 215 -27.04 -35.84 55.54
CA VAL A 215 -28.39 -35.49 56.02
C VAL A 215 -29.51 -36.20 55.26
N ALA A 216 -29.36 -36.38 53.94
CA ALA A 216 -30.33 -37.02 53.06
C ALA A 216 -29.70 -38.30 52.48
N ALA A 217 -30.48 -39.37 52.35
CA ALA A 217 -30.00 -40.71 51.98
C ALA A 217 -28.92 -40.71 50.85
N PRO A 218 -27.88 -41.56 50.93
CA PRO A 218 -26.70 -41.55 50.04
C PRO A 218 -27.00 -41.49 48.53
N ALA A 219 -28.12 -42.08 48.09
CA ALA A 219 -28.55 -42.08 46.70
C ALA A 219 -28.84 -40.67 46.14
N ALA A 220 -29.38 -39.75 46.96
CA ALA A 220 -29.68 -38.39 46.53
C ALA A 220 -28.41 -37.55 46.31
N ALA A 221 -27.38 -37.77 47.13
CA ALA A 221 -26.08 -37.12 46.97
C ALA A 221 -25.36 -37.59 45.68
N ILE A 222 -25.37 -38.90 45.40
CA ILE A 222 -24.77 -39.47 44.18
C ILE A 222 -25.45 -38.91 42.92
N ALA A 223 -26.78 -38.79 42.91
CA ALA A 223 -27.52 -38.19 41.80
C ALA A 223 -27.13 -36.71 41.59
N GLY A 224 -26.99 -35.93 42.68
CA GLY A 224 -26.57 -34.53 42.62
C GLY A 224 -25.14 -34.34 42.09
N ILE A 225 -24.19 -35.16 42.52
CA ILE A 225 -22.81 -35.15 42.00
C ILE A 225 -22.81 -35.48 40.50
N THR A 226 -23.54 -36.52 40.10
CA THR A 226 -23.55 -36.99 38.71
C THR A 226 -24.14 -35.92 37.79
N ALA A 227 -25.29 -35.32 38.14
CA ALA A 227 -25.89 -34.24 37.37
C ALA A 227 -24.99 -33.00 37.28
N SER A 228 -24.31 -32.64 38.38
CA SER A 228 -23.39 -31.50 38.41
C SER A 228 -22.13 -31.74 37.59
N ALA A 229 -21.56 -32.95 37.66
CA ALA A 229 -20.40 -33.35 36.86
C ALA A 229 -20.72 -33.35 35.37
N THR A 230 -21.90 -33.84 34.97
CA THR A 230 -22.36 -33.76 33.57
C THR A 230 -22.53 -32.31 33.11
N ALA A 231 -23.11 -31.44 33.95
CA ALA A 231 -23.25 -30.02 33.63
C ALA A 231 -21.88 -29.30 33.54
N MET A 232 -20.95 -29.58 34.45
CA MET A 232 -19.58 -29.02 34.43
C MET A 232 -18.80 -29.44 33.18
N ASN A 233 -18.86 -30.73 32.85
CA ASN A 233 -18.18 -31.28 31.66
C ASN A 233 -18.70 -30.68 30.35
N ALA A 234 -19.93 -30.18 30.29
CA ALA A 234 -20.49 -29.53 29.11
C ALA A 234 -20.17 -28.02 29.04
N VAL A 235 -20.14 -27.33 30.19
CA VAL A 235 -19.99 -25.87 30.25
C VAL A 235 -18.54 -25.42 30.04
N GLU A 236 -17.57 -26.17 30.56
CA GLU A 236 -16.15 -25.80 30.46
C GLU A 236 -15.62 -25.78 29.01
N PRO A 237 -15.86 -26.81 28.16
CA PRO A 237 -15.48 -26.75 26.76
C PRO A 237 -16.15 -25.61 25.99
N TRP A 238 -17.41 -25.29 26.32
CA TRP A 238 -18.16 -24.20 25.68
C TRP A 238 -17.57 -22.82 26.03
N ILE A 239 -17.29 -22.55 27.31
CA ILE A 239 -16.68 -21.30 27.77
C ILE A 239 -15.28 -21.14 27.15
N ASN A 240 -14.48 -22.21 27.15
CA ASN A 240 -13.15 -22.18 26.55
C ASN A 240 -13.22 -21.90 25.03
N SER A 241 -14.10 -22.57 24.31
CA SER A 241 -14.33 -22.34 22.87
C SER A 241 -14.75 -20.89 22.58
N LEU A 242 -15.64 -20.31 23.39
CA LEU A 242 -16.08 -18.92 23.23
C LEU A 242 -14.93 -17.91 23.40
N TRP A 243 -14.09 -18.10 24.43
CA TRP A 243 -12.96 -17.21 24.68
C TRP A 243 -11.85 -17.39 23.66
N ASP A 244 -11.57 -18.63 23.23
CA ASP A 244 -10.55 -18.94 22.24
C ASP A 244 -10.96 -18.46 20.85
N GLY A 245 -12.24 -18.54 20.49
CA GLY A 245 -12.77 -17.94 19.27
C GLY A 245 -12.63 -16.42 19.27
N ARG A 246 -12.93 -15.75 20.39
CA ARG A 246 -12.78 -14.30 20.52
C ARG A 246 -11.31 -13.87 20.48
N GLU A 247 -10.43 -14.58 21.17
CA GLU A 247 -8.99 -14.28 21.14
C GLU A 247 -8.41 -14.54 19.73
N GLY A 248 -8.80 -15.63 19.08
CA GLY A 248 -8.41 -15.94 17.70
C GLY A 248 -8.82 -14.85 16.72
N SER A 249 -10.08 -14.39 16.78
CA SER A 249 -10.57 -13.28 15.94
C SER A 249 -9.77 -11.98 16.12
N LEU A 250 -9.36 -11.67 17.36
CA LEU A 250 -8.54 -10.50 17.64
C LEU A 250 -7.09 -10.66 17.14
N GLN A 251 -6.54 -11.87 17.24
CA GLN A 251 -5.20 -12.20 16.74
C GLN A 251 -5.15 -12.08 15.21
N ASP A 252 -6.14 -12.65 14.51
CA ASP A 252 -6.22 -12.62 13.06
C ASP A 252 -6.29 -11.17 12.52
N ARG A 253 -7.10 -10.31 13.17
CA ARG A 253 -7.13 -8.86 12.86
C ARG A 253 -5.79 -8.20 13.11
N LYS A 254 -5.08 -8.61 14.16
CA LYS A 254 -3.76 -8.07 14.50
C LYS A 254 -2.72 -8.46 13.44
N ASP A 255 -2.76 -9.70 12.98
CA ASP A 255 -1.82 -10.20 11.97
C ASP A 255 -2.01 -9.48 10.63
N ILE A 256 -3.26 -9.20 10.24
CA ILE A 256 -3.56 -8.35 9.07
C ILE A 256 -2.99 -6.94 9.25
N ILE A 257 -3.25 -6.30 10.39
CA ILE A 257 -2.75 -4.94 10.66
C ILE A 257 -1.21 -4.91 10.68
N ALA A 258 -0.56 -5.89 11.29
CA ALA A 258 0.90 -5.99 11.37
C ALA A 258 1.53 -6.20 9.99
N ALA A 259 0.93 -7.05 9.15
CA ALA A 259 1.35 -7.24 7.77
C ALA A 259 1.24 -5.93 6.97
N MET A 260 0.12 -5.21 7.11
CA MET A 260 -0.08 -3.92 6.44
C MET A 260 0.88 -2.83 6.91
N GLN A 261 1.16 -2.75 8.22
CA GLN A 261 2.08 -1.76 8.79
C GLN A 261 3.50 -1.93 8.27
N ARG A 262 4.01 -3.17 8.23
CA ARG A 262 5.37 -3.46 7.75
C ARG A 262 5.54 -3.01 6.29
N LYS A 263 4.57 -3.39 5.45
CA LYS A 263 4.53 -3.11 4.01
C LYS A 263 4.38 -1.62 3.70
N SER A 264 3.36 -0.99 4.29
CA SER A 264 3.09 0.44 4.14
C SER A 264 4.26 1.32 4.63
N GLY A 265 4.97 0.91 5.69
CA GLY A 265 6.12 1.65 6.21
C GLY A 265 7.34 1.63 5.28
N LEU A 266 7.56 0.55 4.54
CA LEU A 266 8.59 0.47 3.50
C LEU A 266 8.21 1.38 2.32
N LEU A 267 6.95 1.28 1.88
CA LEU A 267 6.40 2.03 0.76
C LEU A 267 6.51 3.56 0.95
N VAL A 268 6.26 4.08 2.17
CA VAL A 268 6.43 5.52 2.47
C VAL A 268 7.87 5.98 2.21
N ARG A 269 8.87 5.22 2.67
CA ARG A 269 10.29 5.59 2.50
C ARG A 269 10.73 5.56 1.05
N GLU A 270 10.27 4.57 0.30
CA GLU A 270 10.58 4.46 -1.13
C GLU A 270 9.95 5.61 -1.92
N LEU A 271 8.69 5.96 -1.63
CA LEU A 271 8.02 7.11 -2.25
C LEU A 271 8.70 8.45 -1.92
N GLU A 272 9.11 8.66 -0.67
CA GLU A 272 9.88 9.86 -0.26
C GLU A 272 11.22 9.96 -1.01
N THR A 273 11.91 8.84 -1.17
CA THR A 273 13.17 8.76 -1.92
C THR A 273 12.93 9.13 -3.38
N VAL A 274 11.87 8.60 -4.00
CA VAL A 274 11.46 8.94 -5.36
C VAL A 274 11.16 10.44 -5.49
N CYS A 275 10.38 11.02 -4.57
CA CYS A 275 10.10 12.47 -4.55
C CYS A 275 11.40 13.30 -4.56
N SER A 276 12.36 12.95 -3.69
CA SER A 276 13.64 13.65 -3.60
C SER A 276 14.47 13.56 -4.89
N ILE A 277 14.52 12.37 -5.50
CA ILE A 277 15.24 12.18 -6.78
C ILE A 277 14.59 13.03 -7.88
N ILE A 278 13.26 13.06 -7.95
CA ILE A 278 12.51 13.86 -8.94
C ILE A 278 12.81 15.36 -8.76
N GLU A 279 12.81 15.86 -7.54
CA GLU A 279 13.08 17.28 -7.24
C GLU A 279 14.49 17.68 -7.69
N ASN A 280 15.49 16.84 -7.39
CA ASN A 280 16.86 17.06 -7.85
C ASN A 280 16.95 16.99 -9.38
N LEU A 281 16.29 16.00 -10.00
CA LEU A 281 16.31 15.83 -11.45
C LEU A 281 15.67 17.02 -12.19
N LYS A 282 14.63 17.62 -11.62
CA LYS A 282 14.00 18.84 -12.15
C LYS A 282 14.99 20.01 -12.17
N ILE A 283 15.73 20.21 -11.09
CA ILE A 283 16.75 21.27 -10.99
C ILE A 283 17.85 21.03 -12.03
N ASP A 284 18.39 19.81 -12.09
CA ASP A 284 19.47 19.49 -13.02
C ASP A 284 19.07 19.62 -14.49
N MET A 285 17.84 19.21 -14.83
CA MET A 285 17.29 19.40 -16.16
C MET A 285 17.13 20.88 -16.51
N ASP A 286 16.65 21.71 -15.58
CA ASP A 286 16.56 23.16 -15.80
C ASP A 286 17.94 23.80 -16.00
N VAL A 287 18.97 23.33 -15.30
CA VAL A 287 20.36 23.76 -15.50
C VAL A 287 20.85 23.39 -16.90
N VAL A 288 20.66 22.14 -17.34
CA VAL A 288 21.08 21.71 -18.70
C VAL A 288 20.37 22.51 -19.78
N LEU A 289 19.04 22.70 -19.64
CA LEU A 289 18.27 23.47 -20.61
C LEU A 289 18.73 24.94 -20.68
N LYS A 290 19.04 25.58 -19.55
CA LYS A 290 19.60 26.95 -19.53
C LYS A 290 20.96 27.03 -20.20
N VAL A 291 21.86 26.09 -19.92
CA VAL A 291 23.20 26.07 -20.54
C VAL A 291 23.09 25.87 -22.04
N VAL A 292 22.16 25.01 -22.50
CA VAL A 292 21.84 24.87 -23.92
C VAL A 292 21.33 26.22 -24.46
N ASP A 293 20.34 26.87 -23.85
CA ASP A 293 19.82 28.17 -24.30
C ASP A 293 20.90 29.29 -24.36
N SER A 294 21.85 29.31 -23.43
CA SER A 294 22.99 30.25 -23.42
C SER A 294 24.00 29.96 -24.54
N ALA A 295 24.35 28.69 -24.77
CA ALA A 295 25.24 28.29 -25.86
C ALA A 295 24.67 28.65 -27.25
N ILE A 296 23.34 28.71 -27.34
CA ILE A 296 22.61 29.10 -28.55
C ILE A 296 22.64 30.62 -28.78
N SER A 297 22.51 31.39 -27.70
CA SER A 297 22.39 32.85 -27.76
C SER A 297 23.73 33.55 -28.09
N GLY A 298 24.83 32.80 -28.15
CA GLY A 298 26.14 33.30 -28.56
C GLY A 298 26.81 34.21 -27.53
N GLU A 299 26.41 34.09 -26.26
CA GLU A 299 26.85 35.00 -25.18
C GLU A 299 28.22 34.65 -24.58
N GLU A 300 28.87 33.52 -24.91
CA GLU A 300 30.16 33.15 -24.30
C GLU A 300 31.20 32.52 -25.24
N ASP A 301 32.44 33.01 -25.14
CA ASP A 301 33.67 32.59 -25.85
C ASP A 301 34.26 31.24 -25.33
N GLY A 302 33.44 30.44 -24.62
CA GLY A 302 33.79 29.16 -23.97
C GLY A 302 33.31 27.91 -24.72
N GLU A 303 33.01 28.04 -26.02
CA GLU A 303 32.24 27.08 -26.85
C GLU A 303 32.65 25.61 -26.76
N LYS A 304 33.94 25.29 -26.53
CA LYS A 304 34.42 23.89 -26.56
C LYS A 304 34.34 23.17 -25.21
N ILE A 305 34.64 23.88 -24.12
CA ILE A 305 34.59 23.33 -22.75
C ILE A 305 33.13 23.20 -22.28
N GLY A 306 32.26 24.11 -22.74
CA GLY A 306 30.82 24.03 -22.50
C GLY A 306 30.18 22.78 -23.12
N ILE A 307 30.55 22.41 -24.35
CA ILE A 307 29.95 21.29 -25.08
C ILE A 307 30.29 19.93 -24.45
N GLU A 308 31.55 19.69 -24.09
CA GLU A 308 31.96 18.46 -23.41
C GLU A 308 31.26 18.33 -22.04
N ASN A 309 31.14 19.44 -21.29
CA ASN A 309 30.44 19.46 -20.02
C ASN A 309 28.93 19.19 -20.16
N ILE A 310 28.27 19.77 -21.17
CA ILE A 310 26.85 19.50 -21.46
C ILE A 310 26.65 18.02 -21.85
N MET A 311 27.56 17.45 -22.65
CA MET A 311 27.48 16.06 -23.07
C MET A 311 27.61 15.11 -21.87
N ALA A 312 28.60 15.34 -20.99
CA ALA A 312 28.78 14.57 -19.77
C ALA A 312 27.54 14.66 -18.86
N LYS A 313 27.02 15.87 -18.63
CA LYS A 313 25.85 16.10 -17.77
C LYS A 313 24.56 15.51 -18.36
N THR A 314 24.38 15.57 -19.68
CA THR A 314 23.27 14.94 -20.39
C THR A 314 23.30 13.41 -20.24
N GLY A 315 24.50 12.81 -20.32
CA GLY A 315 24.70 11.38 -20.09
C GLY A 315 24.39 10.97 -18.65
N GLU A 316 24.90 11.70 -17.66
CA GLU A 316 24.63 11.46 -16.24
C GLU A 316 23.12 11.54 -15.93
N LEU A 317 22.43 12.54 -16.47
CA LEU A 317 20.99 12.69 -16.29
C LEU A 317 20.19 11.57 -16.95
N GLY A 318 20.62 11.11 -18.12
CA GLY A 318 20.02 9.94 -18.78
C GLY A 318 20.05 8.71 -17.88
N LEU A 319 21.22 8.39 -17.31
CA LEU A 319 21.38 7.26 -16.39
C LEU A 319 20.54 7.41 -15.12
N ARG A 320 20.43 8.63 -14.58
CA ARG A 320 19.57 8.91 -13.42
C ARG A 320 18.09 8.75 -13.72
N ILE A 321 17.64 9.15 -14.91
CA ILE A 321 16.26 8.94 -15.37
C ILE A 321 15.97 7.44 -15.53
N ASP A 322 16.88 6.69 -16.15
CA ASP A 322 16.73 5.24 -16.34
C ASP A 322 16.65 4.51 -14.99
N SER A 323 17.56 4.83 -14.06
CA SER A 323 17.55 4.27 -12.71
C SER A 323 16.28 4.63 -11.93
N LEU A 324 15.77 5.86 -12.10
CA LEU A 324 14.52 6.25 -11.47
C LEU A 324 13.31 5.53 -12.09
N ASN A 325 13.27 5.37 -13.41
CA ASN A 325 12.25 4.59 -14.09
C ASN A 325 12.24 3.14 -13.58
N GLU A 326 13.40 2.50 -13.46
CA GLU A 326 13.51 1.15 -12.87
C GLU A 326 12.97 1.11 -11.43
N LYS A 327 13.30 2.10 -10.60
CA LYS A 327 12.75 2.22 -9.24
C LYS A 327 11.23 2.38 -9.23
N LEU A 328 10.67 3.18 -10.13
CA LEU A 328 9.21 3.35 -10.25
C LEU A 328 8.54 2.04 -10.67
N ASP A 329 9.19 1.26 -11.53
CA ASP A 329 8.70 -0.03 -12.00
C ASP A 329 8.69 -1.07 -10.87
N LEU A 330 9.79 -1.16 -10.12
CA LEU A 330 9.89 -2.00 -8.93
C LEU A 330 8.88 -1.59 -7.85
N LEU A 331 8.75 -0.29 -7.59
CA LEU A 331 7.81 0.25 -6.61
C LEU A 331 6.35 -0.05 -7.00
N GLY A 332 5.99 0.22 -8.25
CA GLY A 332 4.65 -0.04 -8.78
C GLY A 332 4.30 -1.54 -8.75
N GLY A 333 5.27 -2.41 -9.09
CA GLY A 333 5.13 -3.86 -8.98
C GLY A 333 4.98 -4.33 -7.53
N GLY A 334 5.78 -3.78 -6.62
CA GLY A 334 5.75 -4.05 -5.19
C GLY A 334 4.39 -3.71 -4.58
N ILE A 335 3.86 -2.50 -4.82
CA ILE A 335 2.55 -2.06 -4.34
C ILE A 335 1.44 -3.04 -4.76
N ARG A 336 1.43 -3.47 -6.03
CA ARG A 336 0.42 -4.41 -6.54
C ARG A 336 0.53 -5.78 -5.87
N LYS A 337 1.74 -6.32 -5.78
CA LYS A 337 2.01 -7.60 -5.12
C LYS A 337 1.58 -7.56 -3.66
N GLU A 338 1.92 -6.49 -2.95
CA GLU A 338 1.55 -6.31 -1.56
C GLU A 338 0.03 -6.26 -1.36
N THR A 339 -0.67 -5.53 -2.23
CA THR A 339 -2.14 -5.45 -2.22
C THR A 339 -2.77 -6.82 -2.50
N ALA A 340 -2.21 -7.60 -3.42
CA ALA A 340 -2.68 -8.94 -3.74
C ALA A 340 -2.49 -9.91 -2.55
N GLU A 341 -1.28 -9.98 -2.00
CA GLU A 341 -0.98 -10.81 -0.82
C GLU A 341 -1.86 -10.43 0.39
N LEU A 342 -2.16 -9.15 0.54
CA LEU A 342 -3.02 -8.68 1.62
C LEU A 342 -4.45 -9.17 1.46
N LEU A 343 -5.01 -9.08 0.26
CA LEU A 343 -6.33 -9.58 -0.06
C LEU A 343 -6.37 -11.10 0.09
N GLU A 344 -5.31 -11.79 -0.30
CA GLU A 344 -5.16 -13.23 -0.08
C GLU A 344 -5.15 -13.60 1.40
N ILE A 345 -4.41 -12.87 2.25
CA ILE A 345 -4.44 -13.07 3.71
C ILE A 345 -5.86 -12.91 4.24
N ILE A 346 -6.57 -11.86 3.82
CA ILE A 346 -7.95 -11.60 4.27
C ILE A 346 -8.88 -12.75 3.86
N LEU A 347 -8.71 -13.29 2.66
CA LEU A 347 -9.53 -14.39 2.13
C LEU A 347 -9.20 -15.74 2.75
N LYS A 348 -7.92 -16.02 3.01
CA LYS A 348 -7.45 -17.26 3.64
C LYS A 348 -7.69 -17.30 5.13
N THR A 349 -8.13 -16.22 5.78
CA THR A 349 -8.32 -16.18 7.23
C THR A 349 -9.69 -16.78 7.62
N PRO A 350 -9.74 -18.03 8.14
CA PRO A 350 -10.99 -18.78 8.31
C PRO A 350 -11.90 -18.23 9.41
N ARG A 351 -11.37 -17.45 10.37
CA ARG A 351 -12.16 -16.95 11.51
C ARG A 351 -12.87 -15.61 11.26
N PHE A 352 -12.75 -15.04 10.06
CA PHE A 352 -13.70 -14.01 9.61
C PHE A 352 -15.03 -14.61 9.15
N GLN A 353 -15.05 -15.88 8.73
CA GLN A 353 -16.25 -16.61 8.32
C GLN A 353 -16.98 -17.28 9.49
N SER A 354 -16.32 -17.59 10.59
CA SER A 354 -16.97 -18.20 11.75
C SER A 354 -17.01 -17.25 12.93
N ASN A 355 -18.15 -16.58 13.13
CA ASN A 355 -18.55 -16.19 14.47
C ASN A 355 -19.96 -16.69 14.74
N CYS A 356 -20.01 -17.71 15.60
CA CYS A 356 -21.10 -18.03 16.52
C CYS A 356 -22.51 -17.74 15.99
N VAL A 357 -23.15 -18.79 15.49
CA VAL A 357 -24.60 -18.89 15.29
C VAL A 357 -25.41 -18.68 16.59
N PHE A 358 -24.77 -18.43 17.74
CA PHE A 358 -25.41 -18.41 19.07
C PHE A 358 -25.16 -17.13 19.90
N CYS A 359 -25.10 -15.95 19.28
CA CYS A 359 -25.12 -14.66 20.02
C CYS A 359 -26.30 -13.74 19.66
N THR A 360 -27.38 -14.30 19.13
CA THR A 360 -28.68 -13.62 19.02
C THR A 360 -29.75 -14.40 19.76
N THR A 361 -29.74 -14.28 21.09
CA THR A 361 -30.94 -14.31 21.95
C THR A 361 -30.64 -13.48 23.18
#